data_AF-W6MM34-F1
#
_entry.id   AF-W6MM34-F1
#
_cell.length_a   1.000
_cell.length_b   1.000
_cell.length_c   1.000
_cell.angle_alpha   90.00
_cell.angle_beta   90.00
_cell.angle_gamma   90.00
#
_symmetry.space_group_name_H-M   'P 1'
#
loop_
_entity.id
_entity.type
_entity.pdbx_description
1 polymer ?
#
loop_
_entity_poly.entity_id
_entity_poly.type
_entity_poly.pdbx_seq_one_letter_code
_entity_poly.pdbx_strand_id
1 'polypeptide(L)'
;MDEYLGLSPDHPQSYHYFMHKHLFDHVNFRPENINILNGLAEDVEAECAQYEAKIKSYGGIQLFMGGLGPEGHIAFNEAGSTRDSITRKVSLVQSTIAANSRFFENDESKVPKFALSVGISTVLDNSAEVAIIVLGKNKQKALSETIRHPVDSAFPSTYLQTHGNVLIVADFEAVESFQSKL
;
A
#
# COMPACT_ATOMS: atom_id res chain seq x y z
N MET A 1 -0.85 1.57 -5.71
CA MET A 1 0.28 1.49 -4.74
C MET A 1 1.20 0.36 -5.13
N ASP A 2 0.60 -0.75 -5.50
CA ASP A 2 1.24 -2.02 -5.74
C ASP A 2 0.52 -2.74 -6.87
N GLU A 3 1.14 -3.80 -7.38
CA GLU A 3 0.53 -4.78 -8.29
C GLU A 3 1.22 -6.13 -8.10
N TYR A 4 0.47 -7.22 -8.23
CA TYR A 4 1.05 -8.57 -8.17
C TYR A 4 1.93 -8.85 -9.39
N LEU A 5 3.09 -9.45 -9.15
CA LEU A 5 3.95 -9.89 -10.24
C LEU A 5 3.38 -11.17 -10.88
N GLY A 6 3.22 -11.16 -12.20
CA GLY A 6 2.76 -12.31 -13.00
C GLY A 6 1.25 -12.43 -13.17
N LEU A 7 0.44 -11.52 -12.62
CA LEU A 7 -0.99 -11.48 -12.93
C LEU A 7 -1.27 -10.60 -14.14
N SER A 8 -2.10 -11.11 -15.06
CA SER A 8 -2.60 -10.30 -16.17
C SER A 8 -3.50 -9.16 -15.65
N PRO A 9 -3.49 -7.99 -16.30
CA PRO A 9 -4.43 -6.91 -16.03
C PRO A 9 -5.90 -7.33 -16.06
N ASP A 10 -6.26 -8.35 -16.86
CA ASP A 10 -7.62 -8.89 -16.96
C ASP A 10 -7.94 -9.95 -15.89
N HIS A 11 -6.94 -10.38 -15.11
CA HIS A 11 -7.15 -11.35 -14.05
C HIS A 11 -8.04 -10.73 -12.96
N PRO A 12 -9.12 -11.37 -12.49
CA PRO A 12 -10.07 -10.78 -11.53
C PRO A 12 -9.47 -10.34 -10.19
N GLN A 13 -8.27 -10.82 -9.87
CA GLN A 13 -7.52 -10.51 -8.65
C GLN A 13 -6.30 -9.60 -8.87
N SER A 14 -6.06 -9.10 -10.08
CA SER A 14 -5.06 -8.05 -10.28
C SER A 14 -5.58 -6.73 -9.70
N TYR A 15 -4.69 -5.88 -9.22
CA TYR A 15 -5.08 -4.56 -8.74
C TYR A 15 -5.48 -3.63 -9.88
N HIS A 16 -4.96 -3.86 -11.09
CA HIS A 16 -5.47 -3.27 -12.32
C HIS A 16 -6.98 -3.54 -12.50
N TYR A 17 -7.39 -4.81 -12.49
CA TYR A 17 -8.79 -5.20 -12.62
C TYR A 17 -9.64 -4.61 -11.48
N PHE A 18 -9.16 -4.68 -10.25
CA PHE A 18 -9.84 -4.11 -9.07
C PHE A 18 -10.13 -2.62 -9.26
N MET A 19 -9.13 -1.83 -9.67
CA MET A 19 -9.26 -0.39 -9.81
C MET A 19 -10.21 0.00 -10.95
N HIS A 20 -10.19 -0.71 -12.07
CA HIS A 20 -11.16 -0.51 -13.15
C HIS A 20 -12.59 -0.83 -12.70
N LYS A 21 -12.77 -2.03 -12.14
CA LYS A 21 -14.08 -2.51 -11.68
C LYS A 21 -14.72 -1.63 -10.63
N HIS A 22 -13.93 -1.06 -9.71
CA HIS A 22 -14.47 -0.35 -8.55
C HIS A 22 -14.39 1.17 -8.64
N LEU A 23 -13.59 1.73 -9.56
CA LEU A 23 -13.40 3.18 -9.65
C LEU A 23 -13.31 3.70 -11.07
N PHE A 24 -12.30 3.29 -11.84
CA PHE A 24 -11.94 3.99 -13.09
C PHE A 24 -13.03 3.90 -14.17
N ASP A 25 -13.80 2.83 -14.22
CA ASP A 25 -14.87 2.67 -15.21
C ASP A 25 -16.18 3.41 -14.83
N HIS A 26 -16.26 3.95 -13.60
CA HIS A 26 -17.45 4.61 -13.06
C HIS A 26 -17.32 6.13 -12.97
N VAL A 27 -16.15 6.67 -13.32
CA VAL A 27 -15.81 8.09 -13.24
C VAL A 27 -15.11 8.51 -14.53
N ASN A 28 -15.17 9.78 -14.89
CA ASN A 28 -14.62 10.34 -16.13
C ASN A 28 -13.09 10.52 -16.12
N PHE A 29 -12.34 9.49 -15.70
CA PHE A 29 -10.89 9.48 -15.83
C PHE A 29 -10.48 9.35 -17.29
N ARG A 30 -9.43 10.07 -17.67
CA ARG A 30 -8.78 9.85 -18.97
C ARG A 30 -7.78 8.70 -18.82
N PRO A 31 -7.80 7.67 -19.69
CA PRO A 31 -6.93 6.51 -19.57
C PRO A 31 -5.44 6.85 -19.46
N GLU A 32 -4.98 7.87 -20.19
CA GLU A 32 -3.59 8.33 -20.18
C GLU A 32 -3.12 8.92 -18.83
N ASN A 33 -4.06 9.28 -17.95
CA ASN A 33 -3.78 9.79 -16.61
C ASN A 33 -3.74 8.68 -15.55
N ILE A 34 -4.09 7.44 -15.91
CA ILE A 34 -4.05 6.29 -15.00
C ILE A 34 -2.64 5.69 -15.03
N ASN A 35 -2.08 5.48 -13.84
CA ASN A 35 -0.74 4.92 -13.68
C ASN A 35 -0.83 3.80 -12.64
N ILE A 36 -0.54 2.58 -13.08
CA ILE A 36 -0.48 1.37 -12.25
C ILE A 36 0.83 0.66 -12.60
N LEU A 37 1.52 0.13 -11.61
CA LEU A 37 2.73 -0.67 -11.81
C LEU A 37 2.43 -1.86 -12.73
N ASN A 38 3.28 -2.10 -13.71
CA ASN A 38 3.14 -3.22 -14.63
C ASN A 38 3.64 -4.53 -14.00
N GLY A 39 2.73 -5.31 -13.42
CA GLY A 39 3.02 -6.63 -12.86
C GLY A 39 3.55 -7.68 -13.86
N LEU A 40 3.49 -7.41 -15.16
CA LEU A 40 4.02 -8.27 -16.23
C LEU A 40 5.33 -7.74 -16.86
N ALA A 41 5.94 -6.69 -16.28
CA ALA A 41 7.19 -6.15 -16.80
C ALA A 41 8.31 -7.20 -16.84
N GLU A 42 8.99 -7.33 -17.97
CA GLU A 42 10.15 -8.21 -18.13
C GLU A 42 11.34 -7.72 -17.29
N ASP A 43 11.59 -6.41 -17.34
CA ASP A 43 12.56 -5.72 -16.49
C ASP A 43 11.84 -4.99 -15.36
N VAL A 44 11.73 -5.70 -14.23
CA VAL A 44 11.06 -5.22 -13.02
C VAL A 44 11.76 -4.00 -12.41
N GLU A 45 13.10 -3.95 -12.45
CA GLU A 45 13.84 -2.82 -11.88
C GLU A 45 13.63 -1.56 -12.72
N ALA A 46 13.63 -1.70 -14.06
CA ALA A 46 13.31 -0.61 -14.96
C ALA A 46 11.87 -0.11 -14.77
N GLU A 47 10.88 -1.00 -14.61
CA GLU A 47 9.49 -0.62 -14.33
C GLU A 47 9.39 0.22 -13.05
N CYS A 48 10.01 -0.23 -11.96
CA CYS A 48 10.00 0.49 -10.69
C CYS A 48 10.66 1.87 -10.81
N ALA A 49 11.80 1.95 -11.49
CA ALA A 49 12.52 3.20 -11.72
C ALA A 49 11.72 4.19 -12.61
N GLN A 50 11.04 3.69 -13.64
CA GLN A 50 10.18 4.49 -14.50
C GLN A 50 8.97 5.03 -13.74
N TYR A 51 8.38 4.22 -12.84
CA TYR A 51 7.26 4.64 -12.01
C TYR A 51 7.65 5.80 -11.07
N GLU A 52 8.81 5.71 -10.42
CA GLU A 52 9.40 6.78 -9.61
C GLU A 52 9.66 8.05 -10.44
N ALA A 53 10.27 7.89 -11.62
CA ALA A 53 10.55 9.02 -12.52
C ALA A 53 9.26 9.70 -12.97
N LYS A 54 8.20 8.93 -13.23
CA LYS A 54 6.90 9.45 -13.65
C LYS A 54 6.23 10.25 -12.54
N ILE A 55 6.25 9.77 -11.29
CA ILE A 55 5.79 10.54 -10.12
C ILE A 55 6.52 11.90 -10.06
N LYS A 56 7.85 11.88 -10.17
CA LYS A 56 8.66 13.11 -10.14
C LYS A 56 8.39 14.04 -11.32
N SER A 57 8.08 13.52 -12.51
CA SER A 57 7.75 14.34 -13.68
C SER A 57 6.49 15.19 -13.50
N TYR A 58 5.59 14.80 -12.59
CA TYR A 58 4.41 15.59 -12.20
C TYR A 58 4.66 16.51 -11.00
N GLY A 59 5.90 16.57 -10.49
CA GLY A 59 6.24 17.34 -9.29
C GLY A 59 5.86 16.65 -7.97
N GLY A 60 5.56 15.34 -8.02
CA GLY A 60 5.11 14.57 -6.86
C GLY A 60 3.59 14.36 -6.82
N ILE A 61 3.15 13.65 -5.78
CA ILE A 61 1.78 13.28 -5.47
C ILE A 61 1.18 14.38 -4.58
N GLN A 62 0.04 14.94 -4.95
CA GLN A 62 -0.60 15.96 -4.11
C GLN A 62 -1.28 15.34 -2.88
N LEU A 63 -1.97 14.22 -3.08
CA LEU A 63 -2.60 13.45 -2.00
C LEU A 63 -2.37 11.97 -2.24
N PHE A 64 -1.71 11.31 -1.29
CA PHE A 64 -1.58 9.87 -1.25
C PHE A 64 -2.61 9.31 -0.27
N MET A 65 -3.58 8.55 -0.79
CA MET A 65 -4.61 7.91 0.04
C MET A 65 -4.34 6.41 0.14
N GLY A 66 -4.24 5.88 1.36
CA GLY A 66 -3.99 4.47 1.63
C GLY A 66 -4.79 3.88 2.77
N GLY A 67 -4.61 2.57 2.96
CA GLY A 67 -5.11 1.84 4.11
C GLY A 67 -3.97 1.42 5.04
N LEU A 68 -4.33 0.99 6.24
CA LEU A 68 -3.41 0.41 7.22
C LEU A 68 -3.55 -1.11 7.28
N GLY A 69 -2.45 -1.84 7.09
CA GLY A 69 -2.39 -3.28 7.32
C GLY A 69 -2.60 -3.66 8.79
N PRO A 70 -3.16 -4.85 9.10
CA PRO A 70 -3.32 -5.28 10.51
C PRO A 70 -1.99 -5.45 11.25
N GLU A 71 -0.89 -5.66 10.52
CA GLU A 71 0.48 -5.72 11.05
C GLU A 71 1.19 -4.35 11.04
N GLY A 72 0.51 -3.28 10.62
CA GLY A 72 1.10 -1.94 10.55
C GLY A 72 1.92 -1.67 9.28
N HIS A 73 1.65 -2.38 8.18
CA HIS A 73 2.21 -2.05 6.86
C HIS A 73 1.37 -0.98 6.12
N ILE A 74 2.03 -0.28 5.19
CA ILE A 74 1.42 0.61 4.19
C ILE A 74 1.83 0.09 2.82
N ALA A 75 0.88 -0.07 1.89
CA ALA A 75 1.10 -0.86 0.66
C ALA A 75 1.65 -2.25 1.04
N PHE A 76 2.53 -2.86 0.23
CA PHE A 76 3.27 -4.07 0.62
C PHE A 76 4.60 -3.79 1.36
N ASN A 77 4.72 -2.68 2.08
CA ASN A 77 5.86 -2.43 2.96
C ASN A 77 5.66 -3.14 4.30
N GLU A 78 5.96 -4.44 4.32
CA GLU A 78 5.88 -5.30 5.51
C GLU A 78 6.97 -4.98 6.55
N ALA A 79 6.84 -5.56 7.75
CA ALA A 79 7.80 -5.43 8.83
C ALA A 79 9.25 -5.67 8.36
N GLY A 80 10.15 -4.77 8.76
CA GLY A 80 11.55 -4.71 8.29
C GLY A 80 11.77 -3.77 7.10
N SER A 81 10.71 -3.26 6.46
CA SER A 81 10.85 -2.23 5.43
C SER A 81 11.46 -0.95 6.00
N THR A 82 12.38 -0.35 5.26
CA THR A 82 13.14 0.83 5.71
C THR A 82 12.47 2.15 5.29
N ARG A 83 12.77 3.23 6.01
CA ARG A 83 12.26 4.59 5.72
C ARG A 83 12.65 5.10 4.33
N ASP A 84 13.85 4.76 3.88
CA ASP A 84 14.44 5.15 2.59
C ASP A 84 14.05 4.21 1.44
N SER A 85 13.22 3.20 1.71
CA SER A 85 12.77 2.27 0.67
C SER A 85 11.98 3.00 -0.42
N ILE A 86 12.34 2.72 -1.66
CA ILE A 86 11.67 3.21 -2.88
C ILE A 86 10.80 2.12 -3.50
N THR A 87 10.15 2.45 -4.62
CA THR A 87 9.38 1.48 -5.42
C THR A 87 10.27 0.31 -5.80
N ARG A 88 9.82 -0.91 -5.49
CA ARG A 88 10.63 -2.12 -5.64
C ARG A 88 9.77 -3.38 -5.75
N LYS A 89 10.42 -4.45 -6.19
CA LYS A 89 9.91 -5.81 -5.99
C LYS A 89 9.97 -6.20 -4.52
N VAL A 90 8.88 -6.76 -4.02
CA VAL A 90 8.76 -7.28 -2.65
C VAL A 90 8.32 -8.74 -2.68
N SER A 91 8.83 -9.52 -1.73
CA SER A 91 8.32 -10.88 -1.45
C SER A 91 7.12 -10.76 -0.52
N LEU A 92 6.03 -11.47 -0.83
CA LEU A 92 4.89 -11.52 0.08
C LEU A 92 5.21 -12.45 1.24
N VAL A 93 4.94 -11.98 2.46
CA VAL A 93 5.05 -12.81 3.67
C VAL A 93 3.93 -13.85 3.70
N GLN A 94 4.15 -14.95 4.43
CA GLN A 94 3.20 -16.07 4.50
C GLN A 94 1.82 -15.65 5.01
N SER A 95 1.74 -14.71 5.95
CA SER A 95 0.46 -14.16 6.45
C SER A 95 -0.32 -13.44 5.34
N THR A 96 0.37 -12.71 4.46
CA THR A 96 -0.22 -12.01 3.32
C THR A 96 -0.70 -13.01 2.26
N ILE A 97 0.09 -14.06 1.99
CA ILE A 97 -0.32 -15.17 1.11
C ILE A 97 -1.58 -15.86 1.66
N ALA A 98 -1.59 -16.23 2.95
CA ALA A 98 -2.72 -16.87 3.60
C ALA A 98 -3.98 -15.98 3.58
N ALA A 99 -3.84 -14.69 3.90
CA ALA A 99 -4.95 -13.74 3.90
C ALA A 99 -5.54 -13.51 2.50
N ASN A 100 -4.70 -13.54 1.46
CA ASN A 100 -5.12 -13.30 0.08
C ASN A 100 -5.60 -14.57 -0.61
N SER A 101 -5.28 -15.77 -0.11
CA SER A 101 -5.74 -17.06 -0.66
C SER A 101 -7.26 -17.13 -0.87
N ARG A 102 -8.06 -16.44 -0.03
CA ARG A 102 -9.53 -16.32 -0.17
C ARG A 102 -9.99 -15.79 -1.54
N PHE A 103 -9.11 -15.05 -2.21
CA PHE A 103 -9.32 -14.50 -3.54
C PHE A 103 -8.86 -15.44 -4.67
N PHE A 104 -8.07 -16.46 -4.33
CA PHE A 104 -7.47 -17.45 -5.23
C PHE A 104 -7.99 -18.85 -4.90
N GLU A 105 -9.32 -19.01 -4.84
CA GLU A 105 -9.99 -20.29 -4.57
C GLU A 105 -9.63 -20.95 -3.22
N ASN A 106 -9.13 -20.17 -2.26
CA ASN A 106 -8.57 -20.64 -0.98
C ASN A 106 -7.34 -21.55 -1.17
N ASP A 107 -6.58 -21.35 -2.25
CA ASP A 107 -5.35 -22.08 -2.55
C ASP A 107 -4.15 -21.10 -2.52
N GLU A 108 -3.32 -21.22 -1.48
CA GLU A 108 -2.11 -20.40 -1.32
C GLU A 108 -1.10 -20.59 -2.46
N SER A 109 -1.09 -21.74 -3.14
CA SER A 109 -0.15 -22.00 -4.24
C SER A 109 -0.45 -21.17 -5.49
N LYS A 110 -1.70 -20.68 -5.60
CA LYS A 110 -2.16 -19.79 -6.68
C LYS A 110 -1.89 -18.31 -6.40
N VAL A 111 -1.51 -17.96 -5.17
CA VAL A 111 -1.20 -16.58 -4.81
C VAL A 111 0.19 -16.22 -5.34
N PRO A 112 0.34 -15.09 -6.07
CA PRO A 112 1.66 -14.61 -6.49
C PRO A 112 2.60 -14.44 -5.30
N LYS A 113 3.84 -14.90 -5.43
CA LYS A 113 4.84 -14.81 -4.34
C LYS A 113 5.50 -13.44 -4.22
N PHE A 114 5.36 -12.63 -5.26
CA PHE A 114 5.99 -11.32 -5.37
C PHE A 114 4.98 -10.27 -5.84
N ALA A 115 5.24 -9.04 -5.46
CA ALA A 115 4.54 -7.86 -5.96
C ALA A 115 5.54 -6.75 -6.28
N LEU A 116 5.09 -5.78 -7.05
CA LEU A 116 5.72 -4.46 -7.12
C LEU A 116 4.98 -3.57 -6.13
N SER A 117 5.69 -2.74 -5.38
CA SER A 117 5.09 -1.82 -4.42
C SER A 117 5.89 -0.54 -4.35
N VAL A 118 5.19 0.59 -4.25
CA VAL A 118 5.80 1.84 -3.80
C VAL A 118 6.47 1.64 -2.43
N GLY A 119 7.60 2.30 -2.22
CA GLY A 119 8.33 2.26 -0.97
C GLY A 119 7.85 3.31 0.03
N ILE A 120 8.38 3.25 1.26
CA ILE A 120 8.02 4.23 2.30
C ILE A 120 8.49 5.64 1.90
N SER A 121 9.70 5.79 1.37
CA SER A 121 10.19 7.07 0.85
C SER A 121 9.36 7.54 -0.33
N THR A 122 8.94 6.63 -1.21
CA THR A 122 8.04 6.97 -2.33
C THR A 122 6.77 7.64 -1.83
N VAL A 123 6.14 7.06 -0.80
CA VAL A 123 4.91 7.60 -0.19
C VAL A 123 5.17 8.92 0.53
N LEU A 124 6.16 8.97 1.42
CA LEU A 124 6.32 10.11 2.31
C LEU A 124 7.04 11.29 1.64
N ASP A 125 8.08 11.04 0.85
CA ASP A 125 8.92 12.13 0.32
C ASP A 125 8.38 12.71 -0.98
N ASN A 126 7.56 11.94 -1.72
CA ASN A 126 6.93 12.45 -2.95
C ASN A 126 5.48 12.88 -2.74
N SER A 127 4.92 12.85 -1.52
CA SER A 127 3.54 13.29 -1.29
C SER A 127 3.48 14.61 -0.54
N ALA A 128 2.57 15.51 -0.93
CA ALA A 128 2.30 16.72 -0.14
C ALA A 128 1.38 16.44 1.06
N GLU A 129 0.47 15.49 0.91
CA GLU A 129 -0.43 15.01 1.97
C GLU A 129 -0.58 13.49 1.91
N VAL A 130 -0.64 12.85 3.08
CA VAL A 130 -0.90 11.42 3.20
C VAL A 130 -2.16 11.20 4.04
N ALA A 131 -3.17 10.56 3.46
CA ALA A 131 -4.42 10.20 4.14
C ALA A 131 -4.50 8.68 4.31
N ILE A 132 -4.67 8.21 5.54
CA ILE A 132 -4.78 6.78 5.86
C ILE A 132 -6.16 6.47 6.43
N ILE A 133 -6.88 5.57 5.77
CA ILE A 133 -8.20 5.09 6.17
C ILE A 133 -8.05 3.79 6.97
N VAL A 134 -8.61 3.75 8.19
CA VAL A 134 -8.44 2.66 9.14
C VAL A 134 -9.79 2.18 9.65
N LEU A 135 -10.24 1.02 9.17
CA LEU A 135 -11.58 0.51 9.45
C LEU A 135 -11.52 -0.88 10.08
N GLY A 136 -12.32 -1.07 11.14
CA GLY A 136 -12.56 -2.36 11.77
C GLY A 136 -11.63 -2.69 12.95
N LYS A 137 -12.16 -3.52 13.84
CA LYS A 137 -11.48 -3.97 15.07
C LYS A 137 -10.10 -4.60 14.85
N ASN A 138 -9.89 -5.29 13.73
CA ASN A 138 -8.61 -5.92 13.40
C ASN A 138 -7.48 -4.93 13.13
N LYS A 139 -7.75 -3.61 13.13
CA LYS A 139 -6.76 -2.56 12.94
C LYS A 139 -6.31 -1.88 14.24
N GLN A 140 -6.96 -2.17 15.37
CA GLN A 140 -6.70 -1.52 16.66
C GLN A 140 -5.22 -1.54 17.06
N LYS A 141 -4.58 -2.71 16.96
CA LYS A 141 -3.16 -2.86 17.30
C LYS A 141 -2.29 -2.01 16.36
N ALA A 142 -2.42 -2.20 15.04
CA ALA A 142 -1.66 -1.46 14.05
C ALA A 142 -1.80 0.06 14.22
N LEU A 143 -3.02 0.55 14.45
CA LEU A 143 -3.28 1.97 14.65
C LEU A 143 -2.61 2.47 15.95
N SER A 144 -2.69 1.70 17.03
CA SER A 144 -2.04 2.04 18.31
C SER A 144 -0.52 2.13 18.15
N GLU A 145 0.11 1.17 17.48
CA GLU A 145 1.54 1.21 17.21
C GLU A 145 1.89 2.41 16.32
N THR A 146 1.13 2.63 15.23
CA THR A 146 1.34 3.76 14.29
C THR A 146 1.38 5.11 15.01
N ILE A 147 0.53 5.31 16.02
CA ILE A 147 0.39 6.60 16.71
C ILE A 147 1.32 6.72 17.92
N ARG A 148 1.55 5.63 18.67
CA ARG A 148 2.19 5.68 20.00
C ARG A 148 3.59 5.10 20.04
N HIS A 149 3.91 4.16 19.15
CA HIS A 149 5.22 3.53 19.14
C HIS A 149 6.25 4.49 18.54
N PRO A 150 7.47 4.57 19.07
CA PRO A 150 8.56 5.24 18.38
C PRO A 150 8.73 4.71 16.95
N VAL A 151 9.29 5.53 16.06
CA VAL A 151 9.59 5.12 14.69
C VAL A 151 10.43 3.85 14.69
N ASP A 152 9.91 2.77 14.08
CA ASP A 152 10.48 1.43 14.08
C ASP A 152 10.12 0.71 12.77
N SER A 153 11.11 0.08 12.12
CA SER A 153 10.88 -0.71 10.90
C SER A 153 10.06 -1.97 11.15
N ALA A 154 9.94 -2.44 12.40
CA ALA A 154 9.02 -3.51 12.78
C ALA A 154 7.54 -3.14 12.50
N PHE A 155 7.22 -1.84 12.53
CA PHE A 155 5.91 -1.29 12.19
C PHE A 155 6.09 -0.15 11.17
N PRO A 156 6.21 -0.45 9.87
CA PRO A 156 6.54 0.57 8.86
C PRO A 156 5.59 1.77 8.81
N SER A 157 4.34 1.60 9.24
CA SER A 157 3.38 2.69 9.43
C SER A 157 3.83 3.78 10.41
N THR A 158 4.69 3.46 11.38
CA THR A 158 5.26 4.47 12.30
C THR A 158 6.06 5.54 11.58
N TYR A 159 6.57 5.28 10.38
CA TYR A 159 7.23 6.29 9.55
C TYR A 159 6.30 7.44 9.15
N LEU A 160 4.97 7.28 9.19
CA LEU A 160 4.02 8.38 9.01
C LEU A 160 4.26 9.53 9.98
N GLN A 161 4.76 9.25 11.20
CA GLN A 161 5.10 10.27 12.20
C GLN A 161 6.20 11.23 11.72
N THR A 162 6.96 10.85 10.69
CA THR A 162 8.04 11.68 10.10
C THR A 162 7.57 12.60 8.98
N HIS A 163 6.31 12.48 8.55
CA HIS A 163 5.75 13.29 7.48
C HIS A 163 5.01 14.52 8.03
N GLY A 164 5.19 15.67 7.40
CA GLY A 164 4.69 16.95 7.91
C GLY A 164 3.17 17.14 7.80
N ASN A 165 2.49 16.31 6.99
CA ASN A 165 1.04 16.43 6.75
C ASN A 165 0.40 15.05 6.58
N VAL A 166 -0.09 14.48 7.70
CA VAL A 166 -0.75 13.17 7.71
C VAL A 166 -2.14 13.30 8.33
N LEU A 167 -3.14 12.79 7.63
CA LEU A 167 -4.50 12.62 8.12
C LEU A 167 -4.79 11.13 8.34
N ILE A 168 -5.18 10.75 9.54
CA ILE A 168 -5.70 9.40 9.83
C ILE A 168 -7.21 9.50 10.08
N VAL A 169 -7.99 8.78 9.28
CA VAL A 169 -9.45 8.67 9.43
C VAL A 169 -9.76 7.25 9.88
N ALA A 170 -10.29 7.11 11.09
CA ALA A 170 -10.59 5.81 11.69
C ALA A 170 -12.05 5.70 12.13
N ASP A 171 -12.63 4.50 12.02
CA ASP A 171 -13.93 4.19 12.60
C ASP A 171 -13.83 3.92 14.11
N PHE A 172 -14.98 3.86 14.78
CA PHE A 172 -15.04 3.61 16.22
C PHE A 172 -14.41 2.27 16.62
N GLU A 173 -14.60 1.23 15.80
CA GLU A 173 -14.03 -0.09 16.08
C GLU A 173 -12.50 -0.06 16.05
N ALA A 174 -11.87 0.68 15.12
CA ALA A 174 -10.42 0.81 15.05
C ALA A 174 -9.81 1.57 16.24
N VAL A 175 -10.57 2.45 16.90
CA VAL A 175 -10.08 3.29 18.02
C VAL A 175 -10.59 2.88 19.40
N GLU A 176 -11.43 1.86 19.53
CA GLU A 176 -12.02 1.44 20.81
C GLU A 176 -10.96 1.20 21.90
N SER A 177 -9.82 0.60 21.54
CA SER A 177 -8.70 0.33 22.47
C SER A 177 -7.94 1.60 22.92
N PHE A 178 -8.18 2.76 22.30
CA PHE A 178 -7.49 4.01 22.60
C PHE A 178 -8.03 4.69 23.87
N GLN A 179 -9.24 4.34 24.30
CA GLN A 179 -10.00 5.00 25.38
C GLN A 179 -9.37 4.91 26.78
N SER A 180 -8.20 4.28 26.95
CA SER A 180 -7.57 4.15 28.26
C SER A 180 -6.58 5.26 28.67
N LYS A 181 -6.19 6.19 27.77
CA LYS A 181 -5.24 7.27 28.09
C LYS A 181 -5.37 8.53 27.20
N LEU A 182 -6.49 9.24 27.30
CA LEU A 182 -6.59 10.67 26.96
C LEU A 182 -7.09 11.43 28.17
#